data_AF-A0A1F3IVZ7-F1
#
_entry.id   AF-A0A1F3IVZ7-F1
#
_cell.length_a   1.000
_cell.length_b   1.000
_cell.length_c   1.000
_cell.angle_alpha   90.00
_cell.angle_beta   90.00
_cell.angle_gamma   90.00
#
_symmetry.space_group_name_H-M   'P 1'
#
loop_
_entity.id
_entity.type
_entity.pdbx_description
1 polymer ?
#
loop_
_entity_poly.entity_id
_entity_poly.type
_entity_poly.pdbx_seq_one_letter_code
_entity_poly.pdbx_strand_id
1 'polypeptide(L)'
;MTFKFKPSLLVKILFFLTGIISLYFSYIYIEWMIFEEANKAMFSSFLDGALKRSFKMDFALNDSKYYMIVAVGELFILIKWLGSFIMFRGKAWGYILYVIPNLILLACMTAFIIMFEPNVNIIGILSGTVAFIIAYTIALIMIIKRRKASRKMLVAE
;
A
#
# COMPACT_ATOMS: atom_id res chain seq x y z
N MET A 1 -30.11 15.97 10.90
CA MET A 1 -29.99 14.49 10.77
C MET A 1 -28.56 14.09 10.46
N THR A 2 -27.91 13.27 11.30
CA THR A 2 -26.63 12.61 10.95
C THR A 2 -26.90 11.39 10.07
N PHE A 3 -26.69 11.51 8.76
CA PHE A 3 -26.77 10.37 7.84
C PHE A 3 -25.72 9.31 8.22
N LYS A 4 -26.16 8.14 8.71
CA LYS A 4 -25.27 7.00 8.94
C LYS A 4 -24.89 6.39 7.59
N PHE A 5 -23.63 6.59 7.17
CA PHE A 5 -23.11 5.97 5.95
C PHE A 5 -23.04 4.44 6.13
N LYS A 6 -23.83 3.68 5.36
CA LYS A 6 -23.75 2.22 5.32
C LYS A 6 -22.80 1.79 4.18
N PRO A 7 -21.61 1.24 4.44
CA PRO A 7 -20.67 0.86 3.39
C PRO A 7 -21.29 -0.19 2.44
N SER A 8 -20.96 -0.08 1.15
CA SER A 8 -21.37 -1.07 0.15
C SER A 8 -20.70 -2.42 0.40
N LEU A 9 -21.28 -3.51 -0.11
CA LEU A 9 -20.71 -4.85 0.03
C LEU A 9 -19.26 -4.90 -0.47
N LEU A 10 -18.97 -4.28 -1.63
CA LEU A 10 -17.61 -4.17 -2.17
C LEU A 10 -16.64 -3.53 -1.18
N VAL A 11 -17.00 -2.40 -0.57
CA VAL A 11 -16.11 -1.69 0.38
C VAL A 11 -15.86 -2.54 1.64
N LYS A 12 -16.86 -3.32 2.09
CA LYS A 12 -16.66 -4.26 3.19
C LYS A 12 -15.66 -5.35 2.82
N ILE A 13 -15.87 -6.01 1.68
CA ILE A 13 -14.98 -7.07 1.18
C ILE A 13 -13.55 -6.54 1.05
N LEU A 14 -13.38 -5.37 0.42
CA LEU A 14 -12.06 -4.76 0.25
C LEU A 14 -11.39 -4.45 1.58
N PHE A 15 -12.13 -3.94 2.57
CA PHE A 15 -11.57 -3.67 3.89
C PHE A 15 -11.08 -4.96 4.59
N PHE A 16 -11.90 -6.01 4.61
CA PHE A 16 -11.50 -7.28 5.23
C PHE A 16 -10.32 -7.93 4.51
N LEU A 17 -10.35 -7.98 3.18
CA LEU A 17 -9.24 -8.52 2.40
C LEU A 17 -7.96 -7.71 2.61
N THR A 18 -8.04 -6.37 2.58
CA THR A 18 -6.88 -5.52 2.88
C THR A 18 -6.36 -5.75 4.30
N GLY A 19 -7.22 -5.95 5.29
CA GLY A 19 -6.80 -6.29 6.65
C GLY A 19 -6.00 -7.60 6.72
N ILE A 20 -6.56 -8.69 6.18
CA ILE A 20 -5.91 -10.01 6.18
C ILE A 20 -4.58 -9.96 5.42
N ILE A 21 -4.59 -9.37 4.22
CA ILE A 21 -3.42 -9.25 3.36
C ILE A 21 -2.36 -8.38 4.05
N SER A 22 -2.71 -7.22 4.60
CA SER A 22 -1.75 -6.36 5.30
C SER A 22 -1.09 -7.09 6.46
N LEU A 23 -1.84 -7.83 7.29
CA LEU A 23 -1.26 -8.61 8.40
C LEU A 23 -0.29 -9.68 7.89
N TYR A 24 -0.69 -10.45 6.89
CA TYR A 24 0.15 -11.49 6.29
C TYR A 24 1.44 -10.91 5.67
N PHE A 25 1.32 -9.81 4.93
CA PHE A 25 2.47 -9.12 4.36
C PHE A 25 3.38 -8.50 5.41
N SER A 26 2.84 -7.96 6.50
CA SER A 26 3.63 -7.41 7.61
C SER A 26 4.49 -8.50 8.23
N TYR A 27 3.89 -9.68 8.48
CA TYR A 27 4.59 -10.85 9.00
C TYR A 27 5.75 -11.26 8.07
N ILE A 28 5.47 -11.49 6.78
CA ILE A 28 6.50 -11.90 5.81
C ILE A 28 7.58 -10.83 5.66
N TYR A 29 7.18 -9.55 5.63
CA TYR A 29 8.11 -8.44 5.44
C TYR A 29 9.10 -8.35 6.60
N ILE A 30 8.60 -8.45 7.84
CA ILE A 30 9.47 -8.49 9.02
C ILE A 30 10.36 -9.73 9.00
N GLU A 31 9.80 -10.90 8.66
CA GLU A 31 10.56 -12.15 8.56
C GLU A 31 11.74 -12.04 7.59
N TRP A 32 11.45 -11.62 6.36
CA TRP A 32 12.44 -11.47 5.30
C TRP A 32 13.47 -10.38 5.56
N MET A 33 13.07 -9.26 6.17
CA MET A 33 13.96 -8.11 6.33
C MET A 33 14.78 -8.18 7.61
N ILE A 34 14.25 -8.77 8.69
CA ILE A 34 14.92 -8.77 9.99
C ILE A 34 15.64 -10.08 10.27
N PHE A 35 15.00 -11.22 9.97
CA PHE A 35 15.51 -12.52 10.41
C PHE A 35 16.34 -13.26 9.35
N GLU A 36 16.21 -12.90 8.06
CA GLU A 36 17.01 -13.50 6.98
C GLU A 36 18.22 -12.63 6.60
N GLU A 37 19.42 -13.00 7.08
CA GLU A 37 20.66 -12.23 6.83
C GLU A 37 21.00 -12.07 5.34
N ALA A 38 20.74 -13.09 4.53
CA ALA A 38 20.97 -13.05 3.08
C ALA A 38 20.12 -11.96 2.39
N ASN A 39 18.86 -11.81 2.82
CA ASN A 39 17.95 -10.80 2.30
C ASN A 39 18.34 -9.40 2.78
N LYS A 40 18.80 -9.28 4.03
CA LYS A 40 19.36 -8.02 4.55
C LYS A 40 20.54 -7.53 3.70
N ALA A 41 21.46 -8.43 3.33
CA ALA A 41 22.60 -8.10 2.46
C ALA A 41 22.14 -7.71 1.04
N MET A 42 21.21 -8.48 0.46
CA MET A 42 20.67 -8.20 -0.88
C MET A 42 19.93 -6.86 -0.94
N PHE A 43 19.06 -6.59 0.04
CA PHE A 43 18.30 -5.34 0.12
C PHE A 43 19.21 -4.12 0.35
N SER A 44 20.24 -4.27 1.18
CA SER A 44 21.24 -3.22 1.40
C SER A 44 21.99 -2.88 0.10
N SER A 45 22.33 -3.90 -0.69
CA SER A 45 23.00 -3.74 -1.99
C SER A 45 22.09 -3.08 -3.02
N PHE A 46 20.80 -3.46 -3.04
CA PHE A 46 19.79 -2.81 -3.87
C PHE A 46 19.64 -1.32 -3.54
N LEU A 47 19.49 -0.99 -2.25
CA LEU A 47 19.32 0.39 -1.81
C LEU A 47 20.53 1.26 -2.13
N ASP A 48 21.74 0.78 -1.84
CA ASP A 48 22.97 1.51 -2.16
C ASP A 48 23.09 1.72 -3.67
N GLY A 49 22.88 0.68 -4.46
CA GLY A 49 22.90 0.75 -5.93
C GLY A 49 21.84 1.70 -6.51
N ALA A 50 20.62 1.65 -5.99
CA ALA A 50 19.51 2.50 -6.44
C ALA A 50 19.74 3.97 -6.05
N LEU A 51 20.14 4.25 -4.80
CA LEU A 51 20.41 5.61 -4.33
C LEU A 51 21.61 6.24 -5.05
N LYS A 52 22.67 5.47 -5.29
CA LYS A 52 23.85 5.92 -6.01
C LYS A 52 23.55 6.22 -7.47
N ARG A 53 22.76 5.38 -8.16
CA ARG A 53 22.37 5.61 -9.56
C ARG A 53 21.37 6.75 -9.73
N SER A 54 20.34 6.80 -8.87
CA SER A 54 19.23 7.75 -9.04
C SER A 54 19.49 9.11 -8.41
N PHE A 55 20.25 9.17 -7.31
CA PHE A 55 20.44 10.40 -6.54
C PHE A 55 21.91 10.79 -6.35
N LYS A 56 22.87 9.99 -6.85
CA LYS A 56 24.32 10.18 -6.62
C LYS A 56 24.67 10.32 -5.14
N MET A 57 23.89 9.69 -4.27
CA MET A 57 24.12 9.68 -2.83
C MET A 57 24.87 8.42 -2.45
N ASP A 58 26.03 8.58 -1.80
CA ASP A 58 26.76 7.48 -1.17
C ASP A 58 26.13 7.26 0.21
N PHE A 59 25.23 6.28 0.30
CA PHE A 59 24.45 6.05 1.51
C PHE A 59 25.02 4.84 2.25
N ALA A 60 26.05 5.06 3.07
CA ALA A 60 26.59 4.03 3.94
C ALA A 60 25.50 3.51 4.89
N LEU A 61 24.96 2.33 4.56
CA LEU A 61 23.88 1.67 5.26
C LEU A 61 24.48 0.94 6.49
N ASN A 62 24.13 1.42 7.67
CA ASN A 62 24.43 0.75 8.93
C ASN A 62 23.14 0.12 9.50
N ASP A 63 23.27 -0.71 10.53
CA ASP A 63 22.13 -1.43 11.11
C ASP A 63 20.99 -0.52 11.55
N SER A 64 21.29 0.62 12.18
CA SER A 64 20.26 1.55 12.62
C SER A 64 19.46 2.16 11.45
N LYS A 65 20.15 2.54 10.36
CA LYS A 65 19.50 3.07 9.16
C LYS A 65 18.69 1.98 8.45
N TYR A 66 19.22 0.75 8.44
CA TYR A 66 18.52 -0.40 7.89
C TYR A 66 17.17 -0.63 8.59
N TYR A 67 17.17 -0.75 9.93
CA TYR A 67 15.94 -0.96 10.69
C TYR A 67 14.97 0.21 10.59
N MET A 68 15.48 1.45 10.46
CA MET A 68 14.62 2.61 10.19
C MET A 68 13.91 2.49 8.84
N ILE A 69 14.61 2.05 7.78
CA ILE A 69 13.99 1.82 6.46
C ILE A 69 12.94 0.71 6.54
N VAL A 70 13.24 -0.38 7.26
CA VAL A 70 12.28 -1.46 7.50
C VAL A 70 11.03 -0.93 8.22
N ALA A 71 11.20 -0.16 9.30
CA ALA A 71 10.09 0.44 10.02
C ALA A 71 9.25 1.40 9.15
N VAL A 72 9.88 2.16 8.24
CA VAL A 72 9.17 3.02 7.28
C VAL A 72 8.37 2.18 6.28
N GLY A 73 8.92 1.06 5.81
CA GLY A 73 8.20 0.10 4.96
C GLY A 73 6.97 -0.49 5.65
N GLU A 74 7.12 -0.87 6.92
CA GLU A 74 6.03 -1.39 7.74
C GLU A 74 4.93 -0.33 7.96
N LEU A 75 5.32 0.92 8.24
CA LEU A 75 4.38 2.04 8.33
C LEU A 75 3.57 2.23 7.05
N PHE A 76 4.14 2.00 5.86
CA PHE A 76 3.38 2.05 4.62
C PHE A 76 2.30 0.96 4.52
N ILE A 77 2.57 -0.24 5.03
CA ILE A 77 1.57 -1.33 5.10
C ILE A 77 0.41 -0.93 6.02
N LEU A 78 0.72 -0.32 7.17
CA LEU A 78 -0.27 0.16 8.13
C LEU A 78 -1.07 1.36 7.60
N ILE A 79 -0.43 2.32 6.92
CA ILE A 79 -1.09 3.48 6.30
C ILE A 79 -2.09 3.02 5.23
N LYS A 80 -1.73 2.01 4.43
CA LYS A 80 -2.63 1.39 3.46
C LYS A 80 -3.88 0.82 4.13
N TRP A 81 -3.70 0.07 5.22
CA TRP A 81 -4.83 -0.46 5.99
C TRP A 81 -5.70 0.65 6.58
N LEU A 82 -5.08 1.69 7.13
CA LEU A 82 -5.79 2.87 7.65
C LEU A 82 -6.59 3.58 6.57
N GLY A 83 -6.02 3.76 5.37
CA GLY A 83 -6.71 4.31 4.21
C GLY A 83 -7.96 3.53 3.84
N SER A 84 -7.85 2.19 3.84
CA SER A 84 -8.99 1.30 3.64
C SER A 84 -10.08 1.46 4.72
N PHE A 85 -9.69 1.52 5.99
CA PHE A 85 -10.62 1.77 7.10
C PHE A 85 -11.38 3.10 6.95
N ILE A 86 -10.69 4.15 6.51
CA ILE A 86 -11.30 5.47 6.26
C ILE A 86 -12.32 5.41 5.12
N MET A 87 -12.01 4.67 4.04
CA MET A 87 -12.96 4.44 2.96
C MET A 87 -14.15 3.58 3.40
N PHE A 88 -13.93 2.61 4.30
CA PHE A 88 -14.99 1.85 4.94
C PHE A 88 -15.96 2.74 5.73
N ARG A 89 -15.45 3.79 6.37
CA ARG A 89 -16.26 4.86 7.00
C ARG A 89 -16.88 5.83 5.99
N GLY A 90 -16.76 5.56 4.69
CA GLY A 90 -17.35 6.36 3.62
C GLY A 90 -16.60 7.64 3.28
N LYS A 91 -15.34 7.79 3.72
CA LYS A 91 -14.52 8.96 3.45
C LYS A 91 -13.59 8.74 2.26
N ALA A 92 -13.79 9.53 1.21
CA ALA A 92 -13.04 9.44 -0.05
C ALA A 92 -11.52 9.67 0.12
N TRP A 93 -11.10 10.50 1.07
CA TRP A 93 -9.68 10.80 1.30
C TRP A 93 -8.86 9.56 1.72
N GLY A 94 -9.51 8.52 2.27
CA GLY A 94 -8.85 7.25 2.59
C GLY A 94 -8.24 6.57 1.36
N TYR A 95 -8.73 6.89 0.16
CA TYR A 95 -8.16 6.43 -1.10
C TYR A 95 -6.71 6.92 -1.29
N ILE A 96 -6.41 8.16 -0.88
CA ILE A 96 -5.07 8.73 -1.01
C ILE A 96 -4.09 7.94 -0.13
N LEU A 97 -4.47 7.69 1.13
CA LEU A 97 -3.68 6.86 2.04
C LEU A 97 -3.55 5.41 1.57
N TYR A 98 -4.52 4.89 0.82
CA TYR A 98 -4.44 3.56 0.25
C TYR A 98 -3.50 3.51 -0.97
N VAL A 99 -3.65 4.45 -1.91
CA VAL A 99 -3.00 4.38 -3.22
C VAL A 99 -1.55 4.84 -3.18
N ILE A 100 -1.21 5.90 -2.44
CA ILE A 100 0.17 6.39 -2.41
C ILE A 100 1.17 5.31 -1.95
N PRO A 101 0.95 4.61 -0.82
CA PRO A 101 1.84 3.52 -0.41
C PRO A 101 1.93 2.39 -1.44
N ASN A 102 0.81 2.02 -2.08
CA ASN A 102 0.82 0.96 -3.10
C ASN A 102 1.54 1.39 -4.39
N LEU A 103 1.49 2.67 -4.78
CA LEU A 103 2.25 3.18 -5.93
C LEU A 103 3.75 3.21 -5.66
N ILE A 104 4.15 3.60 -4.45
CA ILE A 104 5.56 3.54 -4.03
C ILE A 104 6.03 2.09 -4.04
N LEU A 105 5.27 1.17 -3.43
CA LEU A 105 5.58 -0.26 -3.45
C LEU A 105 5.73 -0.78 -4.88
N LEU A 106 4.79 -0.44 -5.77
CA LEU A 106 4.82 -0.86 -7.16
C LEU A 106 6.07 -0.34 -7.88
N ALA A 107 6.45 0.93 -7.69
CA ALA A 107 7.67 1.50 -8.24
C ALA A 107 8.93 0.78 -7.71
N CYS A 108 9.01 0.50 -6.41
CA CYS A 108 10.12 -0.23 -5.81
C CYS A 108 10.25 -1.65 -6.37
N MET A 109 9.13 -2.38 -6.49
CA MET A 109 9.14 -3.74 -7.03
C MET A 109 9.48 -3.76 -8.53
N THR A 110 8.99 -2.81 -9.31
CA THR A 110 9.40 -2.66 -10.72
C THR A 110 10.90 -2.38 -10.84
N ALA A 111 11.45 -1.49 -10.01
CA ALA A 111 12.89 -1.22 -9.99
C ALA A 111 13.70 -2.46 -9.60
N PHE A 112 13.21 -3.24 -8.62
CA PHE A 112 13.84 -4.50 -8.23
C PHE A 112 13.87 -5.52 -9.38
N ILE A 113 12.76 -5.69 -10.12
CA ILE A 113 12.70 -6.58 -11.31
C ILE A 113 13.62 -6.11 -12.43
N ILE A 114 13.84 -4.81 -12.59
CA ILE A 114 14.76 -4.29 -13.62
C ILE A 114 16.22 -4.56 -13.23
N MET A 115 16.52 -4.55 -11.93
CA MET A 115 17.88 -4.71 -11.41
C MET A 115 18.27 -6.16 -11.10
N PHE A 116 17.29 -7.03 -10.87
CA PHE A 116 17.47 -8.43 -10.50
C PHE A 116 16.51 -9.32 -11.30
N GLU A 117 16.73 -10.64 -11.29
CA GLU A 117 15.86 -11.53 -12.04
C GLU A 117 14.42 -11.54 -11.49
N PRO A 118 13.41 -11.56 -12.38
CA PRO A 118 12.02 -11.59 -11.98
C PRO A 118 11.69 -12.88 -11.22
N ASN A 119 11.22 -12.73 -9.98
CA ASN A 119 10.71 -13.84 -9.18
C ASN A 119 9.17 -13.92 -9.30
N VAL A 120 8.63 -15.13 -9.45
CA VAL A 120 7.18 -15.40 -9.55
C VAL A 120 6.40 -14.76 -8.39
N ASN A 121 6.97 -14.78 -7.18
CA ASN A 121 6.37 -14.15 -6.01
C ASN A 121 6.27 -12.63 -6.18
N ILE A 122 7.32 -11.99 -6.70
CA ILE A 122 7.35 -10.53 -6.92
C ILE A 122 6.30 -10.14 -7.96
N ILE A 123 6.16 -10.91 -9.05
CA ILE A 123 5.12 -10.69 -10.08
C ILE A 123 3.72 -10.88 -9.49
N GLY A 124 3.51 -11.88 -8.63
CA GLY A 124 2.25 -12.12 -7.94
C GLY A 124 1.85 -10.94 -7.03
N ILE A 125 2.81 -10.38 -6.29
CA ILE A 125 2.57 -9.22 -5.43
C ILE A 125 2.27 -7.97 -6.27
N LEU A 126 2.99 -7.77 -7.38
CA LEU A 126 2.83 -6.61 -8.25
C LEU A 126 1.44 -6.64 -8.94
N SER A 127 1.06 -7.78 -9.51
CA SER A 127 -0.28 -7.96 -10.11
C SER A 127 -1.41 -7.83 -9.08
N GLY A 128 -1.24 -8.42 -7.89
CA GLY A 128 -2.18 -8.25 -6.78
C GLY A 128 -2.34 -6.78 -6.38
N THR A 129 -1.23 -6.04 -6.29
CA THR A 129 -1.23 -4.61 -5.97
C THR A 129 -2.00 -3.80 -6.99
N VAL A 130 -1.79 -4.05 -8.29
CA VAL A 130 -2.54 -3.41 -9.38
C VAL A 130 -4.03 -3.70 -9.29
N ALA A 131 -4.41 -4.97 -9.12
CA ALA A 131 -5.81 -5.39 -9.01
C ALA A 131 -6.53 -4.67 -7.86
N PHE A 132 -5.85 -4.56 -6.72
CA PHE A 132 -6.34 -3.84 -5.56
C PHE A 132 -6.47 -2.33 -5.80
N ILE A 133 -5.50 -1.68 -6.45
CA ILE A 133 -5.61 -0.24 -6.82
C ILE A 133 -6.86 -0.01 -7.68
N ILE A 134 -7.10 -0.87 -8.67
CA ILE A 134 -8.28 -0.79 -9.55
C ILE A 134 -9.56 -0.93 -8.71
N ALA A 135 -9.64 -1.95 -7.84
CA ALA A 135 -10.82 -2.18 -7.02
C ALA A 135 -11.12 -1.01 -6.06
N TYR A 136 -10.08 -0.41 -5.47
CA TYR A 136 -10.22 0.76 -4.61
C TYR A 136 -10.60 2.03 -5.41
N THR A 137 -10.16 2.15 -6.66
CA THR A 137 -10.61 3.22 -7.57
C THR A 137 -12.11 3.10 -7.84
N ILE A 138 -12.61 1.90 -8.11
CA ILE A 138 -14.04 1.64 -8.30
C ILE A 138 -14.81 1.99 -7.02
N ALA A 139 -14.32 1.56 -5.85
CA ALA A 139 -14.92 1.86 -4.56
C ALA A 139 -14.99 3.37 -4.28
N LEU A 140 -13.95 4.13 -4.63
CA LEU A 140 -13.94 5.59 -4.54
C LEU A 140 -15.06 6.21 -5.39
N ILE A 141 -15.16 5.80 -6.66
CA ILE A 141 -16.20 6.30 -7.59
C ILE A 141 -17.60 6.05 -7.01
N MET A 142 -17.84 4.86 -6.44
CA MET A 142 -19.11 4.52 -5.79
C MET A 142 -19.40 5.43 -4.58
N ILE A 143 -18.40 5.68 -3.73
CA ILE A 143 -18.53 6.59 -2.57
C ILE A 143 -18.89 8.00 -3.03
N ILE A 144 -18.23 8.52 -4.07
CA ILE A 144 -18.49 9.86 -4.62
C ILE A 144 -19.89 9.95 -5.22
N LYS A 145 -20.28 8.98 -6.07
CA LYS A 145 -21.62 8.95 -6.69
C LYS A 145 -22.71 8.94 -5.64
N ARG A 146 -22.57 8.11 -4.61
CA ARG A 146 -23.56 8.01 -3.52
C ARG A 146 -23.67 9.29 -2.71
N ARG A 147 -22.55 9.95 -2.41
CA ARG A 147 -22.54 11.27 -1.74
C ARG A 147 -23.27 12.34 -2.56
N LYS A 148 -23.06 12.37 -3.88
CA LYS A 148 -23.76 13.30 -4.77
C LYS A 148 -25.26 13.04 -4.79
N ALA A 149 -25.69 11.78 -4.85
CA ALA A 149 -27.10 11.42 -4.80
C ALA A 149 -27.79 11.86 -3.49
N SER A 150 -27.16 11.60 -2.34
CA SER A 150 -27.70 12.04 -1.04
C SER A 150 -27.79 13.56 -0.91
N ARG A 151 -26.85 14.32 -1.49
CA ARG A 151 -26.94 15.79 -1.51
C ARG A 151 -28.10 16.31 -2.36
N LYS A 152 -28.38 15.68 -3.50
CA LYS A 152 -29.51 16.08 -4.37
C LYS A 152 -30.87 15.87 -3.69
N MET A 153 -31.02 14.76 -2.96
CA MET A 153 -32.26 14.48 -2.21
C MET A 153 -32.54 15.55 -1.14
N LEU A 154 -31.51 16.05 -0.45
CA LEU A 154 -31.64 17.10 0.57
C LEU A 154 -31.99 18.49 0.03
N VAL A 155 -31.81 18.74 -1.28
CA VAL A 155 -32.14 20.03 -1.91
C VAL A 155 -33.55 20.00 -2.52
N ALA A 156 -34.13 18.80 -2.68
CA ALA A 156 -35.47 18.60 -3.22
C ALA A 156 -36.56 18.58 -2.14
N GLU A 157 -36.17 18.51 -0.86
CA GLU A 157 -37.02 18.66 0.33
C GLU A 157 -36.98 20.11 0.84
#